data_AF-A0A4U9HVN6-F1
#
_entry.id   AF-A0A4U9HVN6-F1
#
_cell.length_a   1.000
_cell.length_b   1.000
_cell.length_c   1.000
_cell.angle_alpha   90.00
_cell.angle_beta   90.00
_cell.angle_gamma   90.00
#
_symmetry.space_group_name_H-M   'P 1'
#
loop_
_entity.id
_entity.type
_entity.pdbx_description
1 polymer ?
#
loop_
_entity_poly.entity_id
_entity_poly.type
_entity_poly.pdbx_seq_one_letter_code
_entity_poly.pdbx_strand_id
1 'polypeptide(L)' 'MVGLGPKKAYVATTTKKGNGLVYALQAALDGAIQRGDYQKVLARWGEQGEAVAQSVVNPPGITY' A
#
# COMPACT_ATOMS: atom_id res chain seq x y z
N MET A 1 25.49 7.76 15.30
CA MET A 1 24.05 8.09 15.30
C MET A 1 23.32 6.87 14.79
N VAL A 2 22.51 6.21 15.62
CA VAL A 2 21.67 5.08 15.22
C VAL A 2 20.30 5.66 14.85
N GLY A 3 19.73 5.25 13.72
CA GLY A 3 18.56 5.86 13.09
C GLY A 3 17.35 5.99 14.03
N LEU A 4 16.61 7.08 13.85
CA LEU A 4 15.39 7.46 14.59
C LEU A 4 14.25 6.43 14.37
N GLY A 5 14.23 5.36 15.17
CA GLY A 5 13.07 4.45 15.35
C GLY A 5 12.51 3.77 14.08
N PRO A 6 11.59 2.80 14.20
CA PRO A 6 10.98 2.19 13.03
C PRO A 6 9.99 3.18 12.38
N LYS A 7 10.34 3.72 11.21
CA LYS A 7 9.40 4.48 10.37
C LYS A 7 8.77 3.51 9.37
N LYS A 8 7.43 3.48 9.32
CA LYS A 8 6.69 2.62 8.37
C LYS A 8 6.95 3.09 6.94
N ALA A 9 7.52 2.23 6.11
CA ALA A 9 7.73 2.48 4.70
C ALA A 9 6.62 1.80 3.89
N TYR A 10 5.81 2.59 3.19
CA TYR A 10 4.72 2.06 2.38
C TYR A 10 5.23 1.55 1.03
N VAL A 11 4.71 0.39 0.60
CA VAL A 11 4.90 -0.14 -0.76
C VAL A 11 3.78 0.41 -1.65
N ALA A 12 4.13 0.80 -2.87
CA ALA A 12 3.18 1.41 -3.82
C ALA A 12 3.18 0.70 -5.17
N THR A 13 2.02 0.69 -5.81
CA THR A 13 1.86 0.42 -7.25
C THR A 13 1.82 1.75 -8.00
N THR A 14 2.55 1.87 -9.10
CA THR A 14 2.71 3.14 -9.82
C THR A 14 2.13 3.08 -11.23
N THR A 15 1.75 4.24 -11.76
CA THR A 15 1.28 4.41 -13.12
C THR A 15 1.77 5.74 -13.68
N LYS A 16 1.78 5.90 -15.02
CA LYS A 16 2.28 7.12 -15.66
C LYS A 16 1.48 8.34 -15.18
N LYS A 17 2.18 9.39 -14.74
CA LYS A 17 1.55 10.65 -14.33
C LYS A 17 0.63 11.18 -15.44
N GLY A 18 -0.59 11.58 -15.06
CA GLY A 18 -1.56 12.19 -15.96
C GLY A 18 -2.36 11.22 -16.84
N ASN A 19 -2.21 9.90 -16.69
CA ASN A 19 -2.99 8.93 -17.47
C ASN A 19 -4.34 8.54 -16.87
N GLY A 20 -4.70 9.10 -15.70
CA GLY A 20 -5.98 8.84 -15.01
C GLY A 20 -6.11 7.46 -14.35
N LEU A 21 -5.19 6.52 -14.58
CA LEU A 21 -5.31 5.14 -14.10
C LEU A 21 -5.13 5.00 -12.58
N VAL A 22 -4.62 6.03 -11.90
CA VAL A 22 -4.32 5.97 -10.46
C VAL A 22 -5.57 5.66 -9.63
N TYR A 23 -6.74 6.18 -10.02
CA TYR A 23 -8.00 5.92 -9.31
C TYR A 23 -8.58 4.54 -9.60
N ALA A 24 -8.39 4.03 -10.83
CA ALA A 24 -8.76 2.66 -11.17
C ALA A 24 -7.90 1.66 -10.38
N LEU A 25 -6.60 1.92 -10.23
CA LEU A 25 -5.71 1.12 -9.38
C LEU A 25 -6.11 1.17 -7.91
N GLN A 26 -6.42 2.35 -7.37
CA GLN A 26 -6.90 2.49 -5.99
C GLN A 26 -8.16 1.64 -5.76
N ALA A 27 -9.17 1.79 -6.62
CA ALA A 27 -10.42 1.03 -6.51
C ALA A 27 -10.21 -0.50 -6.65
N ALA A 28 -9.31 -0.94 -7.53
CA ALA A 28 -8.99 -2.35 -7.68
C ALA A 28 -8.33 -2.93 -6.42
N LEU A 29 -7.40 -2.19 -5.81
CA LEU A 29 -6.73 -2.58 -4.57
C LEU A 29 -7.71 -2.61 -3.39
N ASP A 30 -8.53 -1.57 -3.23
CA ASP A 30 -9.56 -1.53 -2.18
C ASP A 30 -10.55 -2.67 -2.34
N GLY A 31 -10.97 -2.98 -3.58
CA GLY A 31 -11.81 -4.14 -3.86
C GLY A 31 -11.15 -5.48 -3.47
N ALA A 32 -9.84 -5.62 -3.70
CA ALA A 32 -9.10 -6.82 -3.28
C ALA A 32 -8.97 -6.94 -1.76
N ILE A 33 -8.81 -5.81 -1.05
CA ILE A 33 -8.81 -5.74 0.41
C ILE A 33 -10.19 -6.12 0.97
N GLN A 34 -11.27 -5.56 0.42
CA GLN A 34 -12.63 -5.83 0.86
C GLN A 34 -13.05 -7.29 0.64
N ARG A 35 -12.64 -7.90 -0.47
CA ARG A 35 -12.94 -9.32 -0.76
C ARG A 35 -12.08 -10.31 0.03
N GLY A 36 -11.08 -9.84 0.77
CA GLY A 36 -10.15 -10.71 1.51
C GLY A 36 -9.03 -11.32 0.66
N ASP A 37 -8.96 -10.99 -0.64
CA ASP A 37 -7.97 -11.58 -1.55
C ASP A 37 -6.55 -11.09 -1.23
N TYR A 38 -6.42 -9.81 -0.86
CA TYR A 38 -5.17 -9.22 -0.40
C TYR A 38 -4.62 -9.93 0.84
N GLN A 39 -5.50 -10.22 1.81
CA GLN A 39 -5.16 -10.87 3.06
C GLN A 39 -4.71 -12.32 2.84
N LYS A 40 -5.33 -13.05 1.89
CA LYS A 40 -4.86 -14.39 1.48
C LYS A 40 -3.44 -14.35 0.94
N VAL A 41 -3.10 -13.33 0.14
CA VAL A 41 -1.74 -13.15 -0.40
C VAL A 41 -0.77 -12.85 0.74
N LEU A 42 -1.08 -11.91 1.64
CA LEU A 42 -0.22 -11.62 2.78
C LEU A 42 0.02 -12.85 3.66
N ALA A 43 -1.04 -13.61 3.96
CA ALA A 43 -0.95 -14.82 4.76
C ALA A 43 -0.07 -15.90 4.11
N ARG A 44 -0.14 -16.03 2.78
CA ARG A 44 0.73 -16.95 2.02
C ARG A 44 2.21 -16.62 2.20
N TRP A 45 2.56 -15.35 2.32
CA TRP A 45 3.95 -14.88 2.40
C TRP A 45 4.41 -14.54 3.82
N GLY A 46 3.53 -14.61 4.83
CA GLY A 46 3.87 -14.24 6.21
C GLY A 46 3.95 -12.72 6.46
N GLU A 47 3.33 -11.92 5.59
CA GLU A 47 3.44 -10.44 5.58
C GLU A 47 2.22 -9.75 6.22
N GLN A 48 1.51 -10.41 7.12
CA GLN A 48 0.30 -9.85 7.73
C GLN A 48 0.57 -8.55 8.51
N GLY A 49 1.79 -8.36 9.03
CA GLY A 49 2.21 -7.14 9.73
C GLY A 49 2.32 -5.91 8.82
N GLU A 50 2.49 -6.12 7.52
CA GLU A 50 2.60 -5.06 6.51
C GLU A 50 1.24 -4.62 5.95
N ALA A 51 0.14 -5.22 6.44
CA ALA A 51 -1.19 -4.93 5.96
C ALA A 51 -1.55 -3.44 6.04
N VAL A 52 -2.25 -2.96 5.02
CA VAL A 52 -2.92 -1.66 5.00
C VAL A 52 -4.44 -1.85 4.92
N ALA A 53 -5.18 -0.95 5.57
CA ALA A 53 -6.64 -1.00 5.59
C ALA A 53 -7.28 -0.46 4.29
N GLN A 54 -6.58 0.43 3.59
CA GLN A 54 -7.05 1.07 2.36
C GLN A 54 -5.87 1.48 1.48
N SER A 55 -6.11 1.56 0.17
CA SER A 55 -5.20 2.13 -0.81
C SER A 55 -5.32 3.66 -0.79
N VAL A 56 -4.19 4.36 -0.65
CA VAL A 56 -4.17 5.84 -0.63
C VAL A 56 -3.37 6.35 -1.82
N VAL A 57 -3.94 7.28 -2.57
CA VAL A 57 -3.26 7.96 -3.68
C VAL A 57 -2.32 9.04 -3.13
N ASN A 58 -1.02 8.90 -3.42
CA ASN A 58 0.03 9.88 -3.08
C ASN A 58 -0.05 10.43 -1.63
N PRO A 59 -0.03 9.57 -0.59
CA PRO A 59 0.03 10.05 0.79
C PRO A 59 1.32 10.85 1.06
N PRO A 60 1.37 11.65 2.14
CA PRO A 60 2.59 12.32 2.57
C PRO A 60 3.76 11.32 2.69
N GLY A 61 4.93 11.73 2.21
CA GLY A 61 6.15 10.92 2.30
C GLY A 61 6.66 10.75 3.74
N ILE A 62 7.63 9.86 3.92
CA ILE A 62 8.31 9.65 5.21
C ILE A 62 9.12 10.91 5.52
N THR A 63 8.83 11.56 6.65
CA THR A 63 9.67 12.65 7.17
C THR A 63 10.84 12.09 7.97
N TYR A 64 12.02 12.73 7.93
CA TYR A 64 13.25 12.30 8.60
C TYR A 64 13.49 13.04 9.91
#